data_AF-A0A8J8GCI4-F1
#
_entry.id   AF-A0A8J8GCI4-F1
#
_cell.length_a   1.000
_cell.length_b   1.000
_cell.length_c   1.000
_cell.angle_alpha   90.00
_cell.angle_beta   90.00
_cell.angle_gamma   90.00
#
_symmetry.space_group_name_H-M   'P 1'
#
loop_
_entity.id
_entity.type
_entity.pdbx_description
1 polymer ?
#
loop_
_entity_poly.entity_id
_entity_poly.type
_entity_poly.pdbx_seq_one_letter_code
_entity_poly.pdbx_strand_id
1 'polypeptide(L)'
;MDELTKLQLLTEAVLEFRTQLRNANDVNELGQMVLDIMKQAKDRQLIELVQEAYEQRENRQNAIHILTEAITYLHGKIDQLQKG
;
A
#
# COMPACT_ATOMS: atom_id res chain seq x y z
N MET A 1 -4.19 7.66 18.05
CA MET A 1 -4.40 7.97 16.62
C MET A 1 -5.75 7.40 16.25
N ASP A 2 -6.62 8.20 15.65
CA ASP A 2 -7.92 7.74 15.16
C ASP A 2 -7.75 6.87 13.89
N GLU A 3 -8.76 6.07 13.58
CA GLU A 3 -8.70 5.11 12.48
C GLU A 3 -8.60 5.81 11.11
N LEU A 4 -9.17 7.01 10.95
CA LEU A 4 -9.07 7.79 9.72
C LEU A 4 -7.63 8.24 9.47
N THR A 5 -6.98 8.86 10.46
CA THR A 5 -5.56 9.23 10.36
C THR A 5 -4.68 8.03 10.07
N LYS A 6 -4.95 6.88 10.71
CA LYS A 6 -4.23 5.63 10.45
C LYS A 6 -4.37 5.19 8.99
N LEU A 7 -5.59 5.17 8.44
CA LEU A 7 -5.82 4.78 7.03
C LEU A 7 -5.18 5.76 6.05
N GLN A 8 -5.17 7.05 6.35
CA GLN A 8 -4.49 8.06 5.54
C GLN A 8 -2.97 7.79 5.48
N LEU A 9 -2.34 7.51 6.62
CA LEU A 9 -0.92 7.17 6.68
C LEU A 9 -0.59 5.87 5.94
N LEU A 10 -1.45 4.84 6.05
CA LEU A 10 -1.29 3.60 5.27
C LEU A 10 -1.38 3.89 3.76
N THR A 11 -2.28 4.79 3.36
CA THR A 11 -2.45 5.20 1.95
C THR A 11 -1.21 5.90 1.43
N GLU A 12 -0.63 6.82 2.21
CA GLU A 12 0.62 7.51 1.86
C GLU A 12 1.79 6.55 1.70
N ALA A 13 1.93 5.56 2.59
CA ALA A 13 2.99 4.55 2.50
C ALA A 13 2.89 3.73 1.20
N VAL A 14 1.68 3.30 0.83
CA VAL A 14 1.44 2.54 -0.42
C VAL A 14 1.66 3.43 -1.66
N LEU A 15 1.28 4.71 -1.60
CA LEU A 15 1.52 5.69 -2.66
C LEU A 15 3.00 5.93 -2.90
N GLU A 16 3.80 6.04 -1.83
CA GLU A 16 5.24 6.22 -1.93
C GLU A 16 5.89 5.00 -2.61
N PHE A 17 5.53 3.79 -2.19
CA PHE A 17 6.06 2.57 -2.84
C PHE A 17 5.75 2.53 -4.33
N ARG A 18 4.49 2.84 -4.71
CA ARG A 18 4.07 2.89 -6.11
C ARG A 18 4.83 3.97 -6.90
N THR A 19 5.11 5.10 -6.27
CA THR A 19 5.84 6.21 -6.89
C THR A 19 7.29 5.83 -7.13
N GLN A 20 7.94 5.19 -6.18
CA GLN A 20 9.32 4.74 -6.34
C GLN A 20 9.44 3.60 -7.35
N LEU A 21 8.44 2.71 -7.47
CA LEU A 21 8.40 1.73 -8.57
C LEU A 21 8.43 2.39 -9.96
N ARG A 22 7.89 3.61 -10.10
CA ARG A 22 7.94 4.37 -11.36
C ARG A 22 9.28 5.05 -11.58
N ASN A 23 9.92 5.54 -10.52
CA ASN A 23 11.01 6.51 -10.62
C ASN A 23 12.40 5.94 -10.26
N ALA A 24 12.46 4.95 -9.38
CA ALA A 24 13.71 4.42 -8.84
C ALA A 24 14.17 3.15 -9.54
N ASN A 25 15.46 2.86 -9.42
CA ASN A 25 16.04 1.60 -9.87
C ASN A 25 15.98 0.50 -8.81
N ASP A 26 15.93 0.89 -7.53
CA ASP A 26 15.83 -0.02 -6.40
C ASP A 26 14.70 0.40 -5.46
N VAL A 27 13.83 -0.55 -5.12
CA VAL A 27 12.67 -0.39 -4.24
C VAL A 27 12.60 -1.49 -3.19
N ASN A 28 13.66 -2.29 -3.02
CA ASN A 28 13.66 -3.46 -2.15
C ASN A 28 13.43 -3.08 -0.69
N GLU A 29 14.24 -2.15 -0.16
CA GLU A 29 14.15 -1.73 1.25
C GLU A 29 12.83 -1.00 1.53
N LEU A 30 12.41 -0.11 0.63
CA LEU A 30 11.15 0.60 0.76
C LEU A 30 9.95 -0.35 0.72
N GLY A 31 9.92 -1.27 -0.25
CA GLY A 31 8.83 -2.23 -0.38
C GLY A 31 8.71 -3.14 0.84
N GLN A 32 9.85 -3.56 1.39
CA GLN A 32 9.89 -4.33 2.64
C GLN A 32 9.36 -3.52 3.82
N MET A 33 9.80 -2.26 3.96
CA MET A 33 9.32 -1.35 5.01
C MET A 33 7.80 -1.16 4.94
N VAL A 34 7.25 -0.93 3.73
CA VAL A 34 5.82 -0.73 3.51
C VAL A 34 5.04 -1.99 3.85
N LEU A 35 5.53 -3.18 3.46
CA LEU A 35 4.93 -4.46 3.84
C LEU A 35 4.89 -4.65 5.36
N ASP A 36 5.95 -4.29 6.07
CA ASP A 36 6.00 -4.41 7.53
C ASP A 36 5.05 -3.43 8.24
N ILE A 37 4.83 -2.24 7.67
CA ILE A 37 3.78 -1.32 8.13
C ILE A 37 2.40 -1.95 7.92
N MET A 38 2.12 -2.55 6.76
CA MET A 38 0.82 -3.19 6.49
C MET A 38 0.55 -4.36 7.45
N LYS A 39 1.56 -5.17 7.77
CA LYS A 39 1.42 -6.26 8.75
C LYS A 39 1.01 -5.77 10.13
N GLN A 40 1.45 -4.57 10.54
CA GLN A 40 1.05 -3.95 11.81
C GLN A 40 -0.42 -3.48 11.78
N ALA A 41 -0.96 -3.15 10.60
CA ALA A 41 -2.35 -2.74 10.46
C ALA A 41 -3.35 -3.89 10.68
N LYS A 42 -2.89 -5.16 10.65
CA LYS A 42 -3.69 -6.39 10.80
C LYS A 42 -4.84 -6.52 9.80
N ASP A 43 -4.67 -5.90 8.63
CA ASP A 43 -5.63 -5.89 7.56
C ASP A 43 -5.20 -6.91 6.49
N ARG A 44 -5.81 -8.09 6.54
CA ARG A 44 -5.38 -9.24 5.72
C ARG A 44 -5.37 -8.91 4.22
N GLN A 45 -6.41 -8.25 3.71
CA GLN A 45 -6.51 -7.94 2.29
C GLN A 45 -5.43 -6.93 1.86
N LEU A 46 -5.19 -5.90 2.69
CA LEU A 46 -4.14 -4.93 2.43
C LEU A 46 -2.74 -5.55 2.48
N ILE A 47 -2.51 -6.47 3.44
CA ILE A 47 -1.26 -7.21 3.56
C ILE A 47 -1.01 -8.07 2.31
N GLU A 48 -2.03 -8.82 1.86
CA GLU A 48 -1.93 -9.68 0.67
C GLU A 48 -1.60 -8.85 -0.59
N LEU A 49 -2.29 -7.73 -0.82
CA LEU A 49 -2.02 -6.85 -1.97
C LEU A 49 -0.60 -6.27 -1.93
N VAL A 50 -0.15 -5.76 -0.79
CA VAL A 50 1.19 -5.16 -0.69
C VAL A 50 2.29 -6.22 -0.76
N GLN A 51 2.05 -7.41 -0.22
CA GLN A 51 2.97 -8.53 -0.35
C GLN A 51 3.11 -8.97 -1.81
N GLU A 52 2.00 -9.13 -2.53
CA GLU A 52 2.01 -9.51 -3.94
C GLU A 52 2.74 -8.45 -4.79
N ALA A 53 2.48 -7.17 -4.55
CA ALA A 53 3.20 -6.08 -5.21
C ALA A 53 4.71 -6.11 -4.93
N TYR A 54 5.11 -6.43 -3.70
CA TYR A 54 6.52 -6.57 -3.33
C TYR A 54 7.19 -7.77 -4.04
N GLU A 55 6.52 -8.91 -4.10
CA GLU A 55 7.01 -10.10 -4.82
C GLU A 55 7.14 -9.82 -6.33
N GLN A 56 6.23 -9.02 -6.87
CA GLN A 56 6.18 -8.63 -8.28
C GLN A 56 7.02 -7.38 -8.62
N ARG A 57 7.82 -6.83 -7.69
CA ARG A 57 8.53 -5.55 -7.86
C ARG A 57 9.44 -5.48 -9.10
N GLU A 58 9.97 -6.60 -9.57
CA GLU A 58 10.75 -6.67 -10.81
C GLU A 58 9.86 -6.47 -12.06
N ASN A 59 8.62 -6.93 -12.01
CA ASN A 59 7.57 -6.61 -12.98
C ASN A 59 6.83 -5.33 -12.54
N ARG A 60 7.49 -4.17 -12.74
CA ARG A 60 7.01 -2.86 -12.29
C ARG A 60 5.57 -2.55 -12.70
N GLN A 61 5.18 -2.91 -13.92
CA GLN A 61 3.83 -2.66 -14.41
C GLN A 61 2.79 -3.42 -13.58
N ASN A 62 3.06 -4.70 -13.28
CA ASN A 62 2.17 -5.51 -12.45
C ASN A 62 2.15 -5.03 -11.00
N ALA A 63 3.32 -4.75 -10.41
CA ALA A 63 3.40 -4.20 -9.05
C ALA A 63 2.65 -2.88 -8.89
N ILE A 64 2.76 -1.96 -9.86
CA ILE A 64 2.01 -0.69 -9.86
C ILE A 64 0.50 -0.92 -9.96
N HIS A 65 0.06 -1.91 -10.73
CA HIS A 65 -1.34 -2.26 -10.85
C HIS A 65 -1.89 -2.75 -9.49
N ILE A 66 -1.21 -3.71 -8.86
CA ILE A 66 -1.59 -4.25 -7.54
C ILE A 66 -1.61 -3.15 -6.47
N LEU A 67 -0.61 -2.26 -6.44
CA LEU A 67 -0.60 -1.13 -5.48
C LEU A 67 -1.75 -0.14 -5.75
N THR A 68 -2.23 -0.03 -6.98
CA THR A 68 -3.41 0.79 -7.29
C THR A 68 -4.69 0.16 -6.74
N GLU A 69 -4.78 -1.16 -6.72
CA GLU A 69 -5.86 -1.88 -6.04
C GLU A 69 -5.81 -1.67 -4.52
N ALA A 70 -4.62 -1.76 -3.91
CA ALA A 70 -4.42 -1.47 -2.48
C ALA A 70 -4.86 -0.04 -2.10
N ILE A 71 -4.53 0.96 -2.93
CA ILE A 71 -4.96 2.35 -2.73
C ILE A 71 -6.48 2.48 -2.86
N THR A 72 -7.08 1.83 -3.87
CA THR A 72 -8.54 1.84 -4.07
C THR A 72 -9.26 1.24 -2.85
N TYR A 73 -8.72 0.14 -2.32
CA TYR A 73 -9.23 -0.50 -1.11
C TYR A 73 -9.18 0.44 0.12
N LEU A 74 -8.05 1.12 0.34
CA LEU A 74 -7.89 2.06 1.44
C LEU A 74 -8.83 3.26 1.32
N HIS A 75 -8.97 3.84 0.13
CA HIS A 75 -9.95 4.91 -0.11
C HIS A 75 -11.39 4.44 0.17
N GLY A 76 -11.73 3.21 -0.23
CA GLY A 76 -13.03 2.63 0.09
C GLY A 76 -13.32 2.57 1.60
N LYS A 77 -12.30 2.27 2.43
CA LYS A 77 -12.43 2.30 3.89
C LYS A 77 -12.56 3.71 4.46
N ILE A 78 -11.78 4.65 3.94
CA ILE A 78 -11.85 6.06 4.34
C ILE A 78 -13.24 6.62 4.06
N ASP A 79 -13.79 6.38 2.87
CA ASP A 79 -15.13 6.82 2.47
C ASP A 79 -16.22 6.24 3.38
N GLN A 80 -16.07 4.98 3.82
CA GLN A 80 -17.01 4.34 4.76
C GLN A 80 -16.96 5.00 6.14
N LEU A 81 -15.78 5.35 6.64
CA LEU A 81 -15.61 6.02 7.93
C LEU A 81 -16.10 7.47 7.93
N GLN A 82 -16.00 8.17 6.79
CA GLN A 82 -16.45 9.56 6.68
C GLN A 82 -17.97 9.69 6.50
N LYS A 83 -18.64 8.61 6.08
CA LYS A 83 -20.10 8.56 5.90
C LYS A 83 -20.86 8.00 7.10
N GLY A 84 -20.15 7.38 8.05
CA GLY A 84 -20.70 6.85 9.31
C GLY A 84 -20.60 7.88 10.44
#